data_AF-M6REA6-F1
#
_entry.id   AF-M6REA6-F1
#
_cell.length_a   1.000
_cell.length_b   1.000
_cell.length_c   1.000
_cell.angle_alpha   90.00
_cell.angle_beta   90.00
_cell.angle_gamma   90.00
#
_symmetry.space_group_name_H-M   'P 1'
#
loop_
_entity.id
_entity.type
_entity.pdbx_description
1 polymer ?
#
loop_
_entity_poly.entity_id
_entity_poly.type
_entity_poly.pdbx_seq_one_letter_code
_entity_poly.pdbx_strand_id
1 'polypeptide(L)' 'MRNKASGFFGNSIKWNFTKFLVDKQGNVIKRYSPITTPENIEKEIQNLLKR' A
#
# COMPACT_ATOMS: atom_id res chain seq x y z
N MET A 1 18.01 -0.66 -7.83
CA MET A 1 16.98 -0.49 -6.76
C MET A 1 16.39 -1.82 -6.23
N ARG A 2 16.97 -3.01 -6.51
CA ARG A 2 16.37 -4.31 -6.07
C ARG A 2 16.85 -4.84 -4.70
N ASN A 3 18.02 -4.41 -4.21
CA ASN A 3 18.74 -5.13 -3.14
C ASN A 3 18.70 -4.39 -1.78
N LYS A 4 17.51 -4.10 -1.23
CA LYS A 4 17.35 -3.43 0.08
C LYS A 4 16.25 -4.00 1.00
N ALA A 5 15.80 -5.23 0.76
CA ALA A 5 14.83 -5.92 1.63
C ALA A 5 15.03 -7.44 1.59
N SER A 6 16.03 -7.95 2.32
CA SER A 6 16.31 -9.38 2.46
C SER A 6 15.31 -10.06 3.41
N GLY A 7 14.07 -10.22 2.97
CA GLY A 7 13.04 -10.99 3.68
C GLY A 7 13.30 -12.49 3.60
N PHE A 8 13.00 -13.24 4.67
CA PHE A 8 13.45 -14.62 4.86
C PHE A 8 12.65 -15.69 4.07
N PHE A 9 12.05 -15.33 2.94
CA PHE A 9 11.29 -16.24 2.07
C PHE A 9 11.75 -16.09 0.61
N GLY A 10 11.88 -17.23 -0.08
CA GLY A 10 12.60 -17.33 -1.35
C GLY A 10 12.03 -16.52 -2.52
N ASN A 11 12.81 -16.46 -3.61
CA ASN A 11 12.72 -15.52 -4.75
C ASN A 11 11.44 -15.60 -5.64
N SER A 12 10.30 -16.09 -5.14
CA SER A 12 9.02 -16.03 -5.85
C SER A 12 8.32 -14.68 -5.65
N ILE A 13 8.01 -13.97 -6.74
CA ILE A 13 7.16 -12.77 -6.69
C ILE A 13 5.69 -13.19 -6.54
N LYS A 14 5.28 -13.57 -5.32
CA LYS A 14 3.86 -13.73 -4.94
C LYS A 14 3.32 -12.43 -4.32
N TRP A 15 3.39 -11.30 -5.05
CA TRP A 15 2.94 -10.00 -4.54
C TRP A 15 2.10 -9.11 -5.50
N ASN A 16 1.07 -9.70 -6.12
CA ASN A 16 -0.06 -8.93 -6.67
C ASN A 16 -0.88 -8.28 -5.54
N PHE A 17 -1.62 -7.21 -5.82
CA PHE A 17 -2.51 -6.49 -4.87
C PHE A 17 -1.82 -5.73 -3.70
N THR A 18 -0.56 -5.29 -3.82
CA THR A 18 -0.07 -4.16 -3.00
C THR A 18 -0.93 -2.93 -3.32
N LYS A 19 -1.48 -2.24 -2.32
CA LYS A 19 -2.24 -0.99 -2.53
C LYS A 19 -1.42 0.23 -2.12
N PHE A 20 -1.68 1.35 -2.78
CA PHE A 20 -1.14 2.67 -2.44
C PHE A 20 -2.30 3.65 -2.31
N LEU A 21 -2.30 4.46 -1.24
CA LEU A 21 -3.21 5.59 -1.09
C LEU A 21 -2.47 6.86 -1.51
N VAL A 22 -3.12 7.62 -2.40
CA VAL A 22 -2.56 8.83 -3.03
C VAL A 22 -3.54 9.99 -2.77
N ASP A 23 -3.03 11.19 -2.51
CA ASP A 23 -3.86 12.37 -2.28
C ASP A 23 -4.29 13.07 -3.58
N LYS A 24 -5.06 14.17 -3.44
CA LYS A 24 -5.56 14.99 -4.56
C LYS A 24 -4.44 15.71 -5.34
N GLN A 25 -3.21 15.70 -4.82
CA GLN A 25 -2.02 16.36 -5.37
C GLN A 25 -1.03 15.35 -5.99
N GLY A 26 -1.32 14.04 -5.89
CA GLY A 26 -0.47 12.97 -6.44
C GLY A 26 0.57 12.41 -5.46
N ASN A 27 0.60 12.84 -4.20
CA ASN A 27 1.55 12.34 -3.21
C ASN A 27 1.11 10.97 -2.67
N VAL A 28 2.05 10.02 -2.56
CA VAL A 28 1.80 8.72 -1.92
C VAL A 28 1.75 8.89 -0.41
N ILE A 29 0.54 8.84 0.16
CA ILE A 29 0.30 8.98 1.61
C ILE A 29 0.61 7.69 2.36
N LYS A 30 0.28 6.52 1.78
CA LYS A 30 0.40 5.23 2.48
C LYS A 30 0.53 4.05 1.52
N ARG A 31 1.24 3.00 1.95
CA ARG A 31 1.34 1.70 1.25
C ARG A 31 0.75 0.60 2.13
N TYR A 32 0.01 -0.32 1.53
CA TYR A 32 -0.64 -1.45 2.20
C TYR A 32 -0.24 -2.80 1.59
N SER A 33 -0.28 -3.84 2.42
CA SER A 33 0.09 -5.22 2.10
C SER A 33 -0.94 -5.92 1.20
N PRO A 34 -0.58 -6.97 0.44
CA PRO A 34 -1.95 -8.03 -0.24
C PRO A 34 -3.10 -8.27 0.74
N ILE A 35 -2.79 -8.48 2.02
CA ILE A 35 -3.76 -8.95 3.03
C ILE A 35 -4.52 -7.81 3.71
N THR A 36 -4.16 -6.54 3.48
CA THR A 36 -4.99 -5.43 3.92
C THR A 36 -6.23 -5.38 3.03
N THR A 37 -7.41 -5.60 3.61
CA THR A 37 -8.69 -5.54 2.90
C THR A 37 -9.11 -4.06 2.66
N PRO A 38 -9.98 -3.77 1.67
CA PRO A 38 -10.37 -2.38 1.34
C PRO A 38 -11.04 -1.63 2.50
N GLU A 39 -11.80 -2.32 3.34
CA GLU A 39 -12.57 -1.75 4.46
C GLU A 39 -11.61 -1.18 5.53
N ASN A 40 -10.47 -1.84 5.72
CA ASN A 40 -9.38 -1.35 6.59
C ASN A 40 -8.66 -0.11 6.04
N ILE A 41 -8.97 0.32 4.81
CA ILE A 41 -8.42 1.53 4.16
C ILE A 41 -9.47 2.67 4.16
N GLU A 42 -10.77 2.35 4.26
CA GLU A 42 -11.88 3.30 4.11
C GLU A 42 -11.73 4.56 4.99
N LYS A 43 -11.44 4.39 6.28
CA LYS A 43 -11.29 5.52 7.22
C LYS A 43 -10.25 6.54 6.76
N GLU A 44 -9.17 6.09 6.14
CA GLU A 44 -8.09 6.95 5.64
C GLU A 44 -8.53 7.71 4.37
N ILE A 45 -9.29 7.05 3.49
CA ILE A 45 -9.89 7.67 2.31
C ILE A 45 -10.89 8.76 2.75
N GLN A 46 -11.78 8.44 3.70
CA GLN A 46 -12.74 9.40 4.26
C GLN A 46 -12.05 10.62 4.91
N ASN A 47 -10.89 10.43 5.54
CA ASN A 47 -10.09 11.53 6.10
C ASN A 47 -9.47 12.44 5.00
N LEU A 48 -9.10 11.88 3.84
CA LEU A 48 -8.58 12.64 2.69
C LEU A 48 -9.68 13.34 1.88
N LEU A 49 -10.91 12.82 1.89
CA LEU A 49 -12.06 13.44 1.20
C LEU A 49 -12.64 14.63 1.97
N LYS A 50 -12.54 14.64 3.31
CA LYS A 50 -12.97 15.74 4.21
C LYS A 50 -12.04 16.96 4.23
N ARG A 51 -11.04 17.02 3.34
CA ARG A 51 -10.06 18.10 3.17
C ARG A 51 -10.19 18.71 1.78
#